data_AF-A0A0F9J766-F1
#
_entry.id   AF-A0A0F9J766-F1
#
_cell.length_a   1.000
_cell.length_b   1.000
_cell.length_c   1.000
_cell.angle_alpha   90.00
_cell.angle_beta   90.00
_cell.angle_gamma   90.00
#
_symmetry.space_group_name_H-M   'P 1'
#
loop_
_entity.id
_entity.type
_entity.pdbx_description
1 polymer ?
#
loop_
_entity_poly.entity_id
_entity_poly.type
_entity_poly.pdbx_seq_one_letter_code
_entity_poly.pdbx_strand_id
1 'polypeptide(L)'
;MLEEDVKTEETTEETPATSEESSASEQTVPYDRFKEVNDSKKGLEEEVKTLKDSQPDKLTPEQEKEKQAEEYLSGLVKKELDKNTKVQKDAEVAEEQKFNQDVQDVLDENQDIKKADFLAFVEKEGDTFTTVKGAMSIFKQLGKTAKTAKAEGIEEEQAKPELPSSEGDTVESTEPPEEDKNRTLSQVVQDVVKGMTKKS
;
A
#
# COMPACT_ATOMS: atom_id res chain seq x y z
N MET A 1 -24.96 -26.44 25.73
CA MET A 1 -23.59 -26.76 25.32
C MET A 1 -22.81 -25.47 25.42
N LEU A 2 -21.75 -25.47 26.23
CA LEU A 2 -20.95 -24.30 26.56
C LEU A 2 -19.99 -24.02 25.39
N GLU A 3 -20.06 -22.81 24.86
CA GLU A 3 -19.08 -22.23 23.95
C GLU A 3 -18.02 -21.54 24.81
N GLU A 4 -16.77 -22.01 24.77
CA GLU A 4 -15.62 -21.28 25.32
C GLU A 4 -14.81 -20.71 24.16
N ASP A 5 -14.98 -19.40 23.94
CA ASP A 5 -14.09 -18.54 23.17
C ASP A 5 -12.77 -18.33 23.95
N VAL A 6 -11.67 -18.90 23.47
CA VAL A 6 -10.33 -18.57 23.97
C VAL A 6 -9.77 -17.39 23.16
N LYS A 7 -9.86 -16.21 23.79
CA LYS A 7 -9.34 -14.92 23.35
C LYS A 7 -7.84 -14.84 23.64
N THR A 8 -6.99 -14.92 22.62
CA THR A 8 -5.55 -14.61 22.73
C THR A 8 -5.34 -13.09 22.66
N GLU A 9 -4.93 -12.50 23.78
CA GLU A 9 -4.44 -11.12 23.84
C GLU A 9 -2.93 -11.09 23.53
N GLU A 10 -2.59 -10.51 22.38
CA GLU A 10 -1.24 -10.13 21.99
C GLU A 10 -0.88 -8.85 22.75
N THR A 11 0.09 -8.92 23.68
CA THR A 11 0.67 -7.74 24.33
C THR A 11 1.99 -7.42 23.67
N THR A 12 1.98 -6.39 22.82
CA THR A 12 3.17 -5.73 22.29
C THR A 12 3.57 -4.62 23.26
N GLU A 13 4.78 -4.68 23.82
CA GLU A 13 5.39 -3.54 24.51
C GLU A 13 6.78 -3.28 23.90
N GLU A 14 6.96 -2.06 23.40
CA GLU A 14 8.13 -1.57 22.69
C GLU A 14 9.27 -1.14 23.63
N THR A 15 10.51 -1.43 23.20
CA THR A 15 11.77 -0.64 23.33
C THR A 15 12.46 -0.54 24.71
N PRO A 16 13.79 -0.21 24.79
CA PRO A 16 14.68 0.36 23.77
C PRO A 16 16.07 -0.28 23.60
N ALA A 17 16.74 0.11 22.51
CA ALA A 17 18.16 -0.10 22.28
C ALA A 17 19.00 0.68 23.32
N THR A 18 20.04 0.03 23.89
CA THR A 18 21.19 0.71 24.50
C THR A 18 22.43 -0.17 24.36
N SER A 19 23.38 0.37 23.60
CA SER A 19 24.84 0.21 23.63
C SER A 19 25.42 -0.54 24.85
N GLU A 20 26.30 -1.52 24.60
CA GLU A 20 27.73 -1.45 24.97
C GLU A 20 28.44 -2.78 24.66
N GLU A 21 29.53 -2.68 23.89
CA GLU A 21 30.60 -3.68 23.87
C GLU A 21 31.15 -3.88 25.29
N SER A 22 31.39 -5.13 25.72
CA SER A 22 32.62 -5.54 26.43
C SER A 22 32.45 -6.83 27.24
N SER A 23 33.42 -7.72 27.04
CA SER A 23 33.80 -8.88 27.85
C SER A 23 32.95 -10.14 27.67
N ALA A 24 33.53 -11.08 26.90
CA ALA A 24 33.31 -12.50 27.09
C ALA A 24 33.76 -12.87 28.52
N SER A 25 32.86 -12.72 29.49
CA SER A 25 32.98 -13.48 30.73
C SER A 25 32.62 -14.92 30.38
N GLU A 26 33.54 -15.84 30.64
CA GLU A 26 33.24 -17.28 30.67
C GLU A 26 32.23 -17.50 31.80
N GLN A 27 30.96 -17.27 31.50
CA GLN A 27 29.86 -17.45 32.43
C GLN A 27 29.61 -18.96 32.55
N THR A 28 30.47 -19.64 33.31
CA THR A 28 30.29 -21.06 33.64
C THR A 28 28.99 -21.20 34.41
N VAL A 29 28.01 -21.85 33.79
CA VAL A 29 26.72 -22.15 34.41
C VAL A 29 26.99 -23.08 35.60
N PRO A 30 26.38 -22.81 36.78
CA PRO A 30 26.56 -23.65 37.95
C PRO A 30 26.26 -25.13 37.65
N TYR A 31 27.11 -26.03 38.15
CA TYR A 31 27.02 -27.46 37.90
C TYR A 31 25.64 -28.05 38.23
N ASP A 32 24.98 -27.53 39.29
CA ASP A 32 23.64 -27.97 39.69
C ASP A 32 22.59 -27.70 38.61
N ARG A 33 22.69 -26.58 37.89
CA ARG A 33 21.78 -26.24 36.78
C ARG A 33 22.02 -27.14 35.57
N PHE A 34 23.28 -27.47 35.28
CA PHE A 34 23.61 -28.43 34.23
C PHE A 34 23.13 -29.85 34.57
N LYS A 35 23.27 -30.26 35.83
CA LYS A 35 22.82 -31.56 36.30
C LYS A 35 21.30 -31.68 36.26
N GLU A 36 20.58 -30.66 36.72
CA GLU A 36 19.11 -30.60 36.65
C GLU A 36 18.61 -30.73 35.20
N VAL A 37 19.18 -29.95 34.26
CA VAL A 37 18.80 -30.03 32.85
C VAL A 37 19.09 -31.41 32.26
N ASN A 38 20.21 -32.02 32.62
CA ASN A 38 20.58 -33.34 32.12
C ASN A 38 19.71 -34.46 32.72
N ASP A 39 19.36 -34.35 34.00
CA ASP A 39 18.46 -35.28 34.69
C ASP A 39 17.03 -35.14 34.16
N SER A 40 16.55 -33.91 33.93
CA SER A 40 15.27 -33.65 33.25
C SER A 40 15.28 -34.18 31.81
N LYS A 41 16.36 -34.00 31.07
CA LYS A 41 16.49 -34.53 29.70
C LYS A 41 16.44 -36.05 29.70
N LYS A 42 17.17 -36.72 30.60
CA LYS A 42 17.13 -38.17 30.76
C LYS A 42 15.74 -38.66 31.17
N GLY A 43 15.09 -37.98 32.11
CA GLY A 43 13.72 -38.30 32.52
C GLY A 43 12.74 -38.21 31.35
N LEU A 44 12.82 -37.14 30.55
CA LEU A 44 12.02 -37.00 29.33
C LEU A 44 12.34 -38.08 28.28
N GLU A 45 13.62 -38.41 28.08
CA GLU A 45 14.02 -39.46 27.14
C GLU A 45 13.48 -40.85 27.57
N GLU A 46 13.50 -41.16 28.86
CA GLU A 46 12.92 -42.37 29.42
C GLU A 46 11.39 -42.39 29.34
N GLU A 47 10.73 -41.25 29.58
CA GLU A 47 9.28 -41.11 29.45
C GLU A 47 8.83 -41.24 27.99
N VAL A 48 9.53 -40.61 27.05
CA VAL A 48 9.27 -40.76 25.60
C VAL A 48 9.50 -42.19 25.15
N LYS A 49 10.53 -42.86 25.68
CA LYS A 49 10.82 -44.26 25.36
C LYS A 49 9.72 -45.18 25.90
N THR A 50 9.29 -44.99 27.14
CA THR A 50 8.19 -45.78 27.72
C THR A 50 6.85 -45.51 27.04
N LEU A 51 6.58 -44.29 26.60
CA LEU A 51 5.41 -43.95 25.77
C LEU A 51 5.45 -44.61 24.39
N LYS A 52 6.61 -44.65 23.74
CA LYS A 52 6.80 -45.38 22.48
C LYS A 52 6.65 -46.89 22.64
N ASP A 53 7.25 -47.45 23.69
CA ASP A 53 7.21 -48.89 23.97
C ASP A 53 5.83 -49.35 24.49
N SER A 54 5.01 -48.44 25.02
CA SER A 54 3.64 -48.71 25.49
C SER A 54 2.55 -48.45 24.46
N GLN A 55 2.86 -47.79 23.34
CA GLN A 55 1.97 -47.83 22.19
C GLN A 55 2.04 -49.23 21.57
N PRO A 56 0.89 -49.89 21.27
CA PRO A 56 0.92 -51.07 20.46
C PRO A 56 1.45 -50.67 19.09
N ASP A 57 2.70 -51.05 18.82
CA ASP A 57 3.51 -50.76 17.62
C ASP A 57 2.91 -51.34 16.31
N LYS A 58 1.66 -51.80 16.38
CA LYS A 58 0.92 -52.44 15.29
C LYS A 58 -0.50 -51.88 15.28
N LEU A 59 -0.74 -51.00 14.31
CA LEU A 59 -2.09 -50.65 13.88
C LEU A 59 -2.87 -51.94 13.64
N THR A 60 -4.13 -51.98 14.06
CA THR A 60 -4.99 -53.11 13.70
C THR A 60 -5.18 -53.13 12.18
N PRO A 61 -5.48 -54.30 11.57
CA PRO A 61 -5.74 -54.37 10.13
C PRO A 61 -6.86 -53.42 9.65
N GLU A 62 -7.79 -53.04 10.52
CA GLU A 62 -8.79 -52.02 10.22
C GLU A 62 -8.20 -50.61 10.22
N GLN A 63 -7.37 -50.26 11.20
CA GLN A 63 -6.69 -48.96 11.27
C GLN A 63 -5.67 -48.77 10.14
N GLU A 64 -4.98 -49.83 9.70
CA GLU A 64 -4.12 -49.74 8.50
C GLU A 64 -4.93 -49.46 7.23
N LYS A 65 -6.11 -50.07 7.09
CA LYS A 65 -7.01 -49.80 5.96
C LYS A 65 -7.57 -48.39 6.00
N GLU A 66 -7.94 -47.91 7.19
CA GLU A 66 -8.41 -46.55 7.40
C GLU A 66 -7.32 -45.54 7.01
N LYS A 67 -6.09 -45.72 7.50
CA LYS A 67 -4.95 -44.88 7.13
C LYS A 67 -4.66 -44.90 5.62
N GLN A 68 -4.71 -46.07 4.97
CA GLN A 68 -4.54 -46.16 3.52
C GLN A 68 -5.67 -45.44 2.76
N ALA A 69 -6.91 -45.52 3.25
CA ALA A 69 -8.04 -44.82 2.67
C ALA A 69 -7.90 -43.30 2.84
N GLU A 70 -7.46 -42.83 4.01
CA GLU A 70 -7.17 -41.41 4.26
C GLU A 70 -6.06 -40.88 3.36
N GLU A 71 -4.94 -41.61 3.24
CA GLU A 71 -3.84 -41.23 2.34
C GLU A 71 -4.30 -41.19 0.88
N TYR A 72 -5.12 -42.14 0.45
CA TYR A 72 -5.68 -42.17 -0.90
C TYR A 72 -6.62 -40.98 -1.15
N LEU A 73 -7.53 -40.69 -0.22
CA LEU A 73 -8.46 -39.57 -0.33
C LEU A 73 -7.72 -38.22 -0.30
N SER A 74 -6.74 -38.07 0.59
CA SER A 74 -5.87 -36.90 0.64
C SER A 74 -5.11 -36.71 -0.67
N GLY A 75 -4.58 -37.80 -1.25
CA GLY A 75 -3.94 -37.79 -2.56
C GLY A 75 -4.88 -37.37 -3.69
N LEU A 76 -6.13 -37.82 -3.68
CA LEU A 76 -7.15 -37.41 -4.64
C LEU A 76 -7.49 -35.93 -4.52
N VAL A 77 -7.72 -35.44 -3.29
CA VAL A 77 -8.02 -34.03 -3.03
C VAL A 77 -6.87 -33.14 -3.50
N LYS A 78 -5.63 -33.50 -3.16
CA LYS A 78 -4.44 -32.76 -3.61
C LYS A 78 -4.34 -32.72 -5.13
N LYS A 79 -4.54 -33.87 -5.80
CA LYS A 79 -4.49 -33.94 -7.26
C LYS A 79 -5.57 -33.09 -7.92
N GLU A 80 -6.77 -33.03 -7.35
CA GLU A 80 -7.85 -32.22 -7.88
C GLU A 80 -7.61 -30.72 -7.64
N LEU A 81 -7.05 -30.37 -6.49
CA LEU A 81 -6.62 -29.00 -6.20
C LEU A 81 -5.53 -28.55 -7.19
N ASP A 82 -4.50 -29.38 -7.41
CA ASP A 82 -3.41 -29.08 -8.35
C ASP A 82 -3.93 -28.87 -9.77
N LYS A 83 -4.89 -29.68 -10.22
CA LYS A 83 -5.55 -29.47 -11.52
C LYS A 83 -6.32 -28.16 -11.55
N ASN A 84 -7.10 -27.85 -10.52
CA ASN A 84 -7.91 -26.64 -10.50
C ASN A 84 -7.02 -25.39 -10.50
N THR A 85 -5.95 -25.38 -9.70
CA THR A 85 -4.95 -24.32 -9.70
C THR A 85 -4.28 -24.18 -11.07
N LYS A 86 -3.98 -25.30 -11.74
CA LYS A 86 -3.43 -25.25 -13.09
C LYS A 86 -4.42 -24.63 -14.09
N VAL A 87 -5.69 -25.03 -14.06
CA VAL A 87 -6.73 -24.47 -14.92
C VAL A 87 -6.90 -22.98 -14.69
N GLN A 88 -6.88 -22.52 -13.45
CA GLN A 88 -6.96 -21.09 -13.11
C GLN A 88 -5.76 -20.32 -13.66
N LYS A 89 -4.54 -20.83 -13.49
CA LYS A 89 -3.33 -20.20 -14.05
C LYS A 89 -3.35 -20.16 -15.57
N ASP A 90 -3.76 -21.25 -16.21
CA ASP A 90 -3.87 -21.31 -17.67
C ASP A 90 -4.92 -20.31 -18.19
N ALA A 91 -6.02 -20.11 -17.44
CA ALA A 91 -7.03 -19.10 -17.76
C ALA A 91 -6.50 -17.67 -17.57
N GLU A 92 -5.80 -17.39 -16.48
CA GLU A 92 -5.18 -16.09 -16.20
C GLU A 92 -4.16 -15.71 -17.28
N VAL A 93 -3.30 -16.66 -17.68
CA VAL A 93 -2.34 -16.45 -18.77
C VAL A 93 -3.06 -16.17 -20.10
N ALA A 94 -4.15 -16.88 -20.39
CA ALA A 94 -4.93 -16.64 -21.60
C ALA A 94 -5.60 -15.25 -21.59
N GLU A 95 -6.13 -14.82 -20.44
CA GLU A 95 -6.70 -13.48 -20.27
C GLU A 95 -5.64 -12.38 -20.41
N GLU A 96 -4.46 -12.57 -19.81
CA GLU A 96 -3.33 -11.64 -19.92
C GLU A 96 -2.86 -11.51 -21.37
N GLN A 97 -2.73 -12.64 -22.09
CA GLN A 97 -2.36 -12.62 -23.51
C GLN A 97 -3.40 -11.88 -24.35
N LYS A 98 -4.68 -12.13 -24.11
CA LYS A 98 -5.76 -11.44 -24.80
C LYS A 98 -5.76 -9.94 -24.51
N PHE A 99 -5.59 -9.56 -23.24
CA PHE A 99 -5.50 -8.15 -22.86
C PHE A 99 -4.32 -7.46 -23.55
N ASN A 100 -3.14 -8.09 -23.55
CA ASN A 100 -1.96 -7.54 -24.23
C ASN A 100 -2.18 -7.38 -25.73
N GLN A 101 -2.86 -8.33 -26.37
CA GLN A 101 -3.23 -8.25 -27.77
C GLN A 101 -4.22 -7.10 -28.01
N ASP A 102 -5.29 -6.99 -27.21
CA ASP A 102 -6.28 -5.93 -27.32
C ASP A 102 -5.63 -4.53 -27.12
N VAL A 103 -4.67 -4.41 -26.20
CA VAL A 103 -3.88 -3.18 -26.00
C VAL A 103 -3.02 -2.87 -27.23
N GLN A 104 -2.37 -3.89 -27.79
CA GLN A 104 -1.54 -3.70 -28.98
C GLN A 104 -2.38 -3.28 -30.19
N ASP A 105 -3.48 -3.98 -30.47
CA ASP A 105 -4.38 -3.68 -31.59
C ASP A 105 -4.89 -2.23 -31.51
N VAL A 106 -5.27 -1.80 -30.32
CA VAL A 106 -5.76 -0.44 -30.09
C VAL A 106 -4.63 0.60 -30.21
N LEU A 107 -3.40 0.29 -29.79
CA LEU A 107 -2.25 1.19 -29.97
C LEU A 107 -1.79 1.26 -31.44
N ASP A 108 -1.91 0.18 -32.20
CA ASP A 108 -1.60 0.15 -33.62
C ASP A 108 -2.56 1.05 -34.42
N GLU A 109 -3.84 1.10 -34.02
CA GLU A 109 -4.82 2.07 -34.53
C GLU A 109 -4.53 3.52 -34.09
N ASN A 110 -3.74 3.72 -33.03
CA ASN A 110 -3.53 5.01 -32.37
C ASN A 110 -2.03 5.28 -32.08
N GLN A 111 -1.22 5.32 -33.15
CA GLN A 111 0.24 5.43 -33.06
C GLN A 111 0.77 6.74 -32.43
N ASP A 112 -0.09 7.74 -32.27
CA ASP A 112 0.23 9.01 -31.60
C ASP A 112 0.30 8.89 -30.06
N ILE A 113 -0.13 7.74 -29.52
CA ILE A 113 -0.24 7.50 -28.09
C ILE A 113 0.91 6.62 -27.59
N LYS A 114 1.57 7.05 -26.52
CA LYS A 114 2.60 6.24 -25.88
C LYS A 114 1.97 5.11 -25.09
N LYS A 115 2.42 3.87 -25.34
CA LYS A 115 1.98 2.67 -24.61
C LYS A 115 2.06 2.83 -23.09
N ALA A 116 3.15 3.40 -22.58
CA ALA A 116 3.36 3.59 -21.15
C ALA A 116 2.28 4.50 -20.52
N ASP A 117 1.96 5.62 -21.18
CA ASP A 117 0.96 6.57 -20.68
C ASP A 117 -0.45 5.96 -20.70
N PHE A 118 -0.77 5.17 -21.74
CA PHE A 118 -2.04 4.47 -21.84
C PHE A 118 -2.17 3.34 -20.80
N LEU A 119 -1.11 2.56 -20.58
CA LEU A 119 -1.11 1.52 -19.55
C LEU A 119 -1.26 2.10 -18.15
N ALA A 120 -0.56 3.19 -17.84
CA ALA A 120 -0.71 3.89 -16.55
C ALA A 120 -2.15 4.42 -16.34
N PHE A 121 -2.81 4.86 -17.42
CA PHE A 121 -4.22 5.24 -17.36
C PHE A 121 -5.13 4.05 -17.09
N VAL A 122 -4.92 2.92 -17.79
CA VAL A 122 -5.72 1.70 -17.58
C VAL A 122 -5.48 1.11 -16.19
N GLU A 123 -4.27 1.20 -15.64
CA GLU A 123 -4.00 0.74 -14.27
C GLU A 123 -4.72 1.61 -13.23
N LYS A 124 -4.80 2.92 -13.47
CA LYS A 124 -5.43 3.87 -12.55
C LYS A 124 -6.96 3.85 -12.61
N GLU A 125 -7.52 3.74 -13.81
CA GLU A 125 -8.95 3.90 -14.07
C GLU A 125 -9.59 2.60 -14.59
N GLY A 126 -8.86 1.49 -14.60
CA GLY A 126 -9.24 0.23 -15.27
C GLY A 126 -10.57 -0.36 -14.82
N ASP A 127 -10.89 -0.23 -13.53
CA ASP A 127 -12.17 -0.70 -12.96
C ASP A 127 -13.39 0.00 -13.55
N THR A 128 -13.19 1.17 -14.18
CA THR A 128 -14.30 1.95 -14.77
C THR A 128 -14.62 1.52 -16.21
N PHE A 129 -13.80 0.67 -16.83
CA PHE A 129 -13.97 0.25 -18.22
C PHE A 129 -14.07 -1.27 -18.36
N THR A 130 -14.98 -1.72 -19.23
CA THR A 130 -15.15 -3.13 -19.54
C THR A 130 -14.30 -3.61 -20.71
N THR A 131 -13.70 -2.69 -21.48
CA THR A 131 -12.91 -3.00 -22.68
C THR A 131 -11.75 -2.02 -22.87
N VAL A 132 -10.63 -2.51 -23.39
CA VAL A 132 -9.44 -1.70 -23.71
C VAL A 132 -9.74 -0.59 -24.71
N LYS A 133 -10.59 -0.87 -25.71
CA LYS A 133 -11.04 0.13 -26.69
C LYS A 133 -11.86 1.25 -26.04
N GLY A 134 -12.69 0.93 -25.05
CA GLY A 134 -13.42 1.91 -24.25
C GLY A 134 -12.46 2.82 -23.48
N ALA A 135 -11.47 2.23 -22.80
CA ALA A 135 -10.43 2.98 -22.11
C ALA A 135 -9.67 3.92 -23.06
N MET A 136 -9.31 3.46 -24.26
CA MET A 136 -8.61 4.29 -25.25
C MET A 136 -9.43 5.48 -25.73
N SER A 137 -10.74 5.28 -25.94
CA SER A 137 -11.63 6.38 -26.33
C SER A 137 -11.61 7.52 -25.30
N ILE A 138 -11.69 7.17 -24.02
CA ILE A 138 -11.71 8.12 -22.91
C ILE A 138 -10.33 8.76 -22.73
N PHE A 139 -9.27 7.98 -22.82
CA PHE A 139 -7.89 8.48 -22.82
C PHE A 139 -7.68 9.55 -23.90
N LYS A 140 -8.17 9.32 -25.12
CA LYS A 140 -8.12 10.32 -26.20
C LYS A 140 -8.99 11.55 -25.93
N GLN A 141 -10.15 11.38 -25.31
CA GLN A 141 -11.01 12.51 -24.94
C GLN A 141 -10.33 13.40 -23.89
N LEU A 142 -9.73 12.81 -22.85
CA LEU A 142 -8.95 13.52 -21.84
C LEU A 142 -7.74 14.25 -22.45
N GLY A 143 -7.02 13.59 -23.36
CA GLY A 143 -5.91 14.22 -24.06
C GLY A 143 -6.33 15.39 -24.95
N LYS A 144 -7.53 15.34 -25.55
CA LYS A 144 -8.10 16.44 -26.33
C LYS A 144 -8.55 17.60 -25.43
N THR A 145 -9.26 17.32 -24.35
CA THR A 145 -9.75 18.37 -23.43
C THR A 145 -8.60 19.08 -22.71
N ALA A 146 -7.56 18.34 -22.32
CA ALA A 146 -6.36 18.94 -21.74
C ALA A 146 -5.60 19.82 -22.74
N LYS A 147 -5.58 19.45 -24.03
CA LYS A 147 -4.97 20.26 -25.10
C LYS A 147 -5.80 21.51 -25.40
N THR A 148 -7.13 21.42 -25.43
CA THR A 148 -8.00 22.59 -25.65
C THR A 148 -7.95 23.56 -24.49
N ALA A 149 -7.99 23.07 -23.24
CA ALA A 149 -7.88 23.94 -22.06
C ALA A 149 -6.51 24.66 -21.98
N LYS A 150 -5.42 24.00 -22.40
CA LYS A 150 -4.10 24.64 -22.52
C LYS A 150 -4.05 25.67 -23.65
N ALA A 151 -4.67 25.38 -24.79
CA ALA A 151 -4.73 26.32 -25.91
C ALA A 151 -5.55 27.56 -25.55
N GLU A 152 -6.70 27.39 -24.90
CA GLU A 152 -7.53 28.50 -24.42
C GLU A 152 -6.82 29.32 -23.33
N GLY A 153 -6.11 28.67 -22.38
CA GLY A 153 -5.33 29.40 -21.38
C GLY A 153 -4.19 30.22 -21.98
N ILE A 154 -3.53 29.72 -23.03
CA ILE A 154 -2.47 30.46 -23.74
C ILE A 154 -3.08 31.58 -24.59
N GLU A 155 -4.21 31.36 -25.26
CA GLU A 155 -4.92 32.40 -26.01
C GLU A 155 -5.45 33.49 -25.08
N GLU A 156 -5.96 33.14 -23.90
CA GLU A 156 -6.40 34.12 -22.89
C GLU A 156 -5.21 34.89 -22.27
N GLU A 157 -4.05 34.26 -22.10
CA GLU A 157 -2.82 34.95 -21.69
C GLU A 157 -2.25 35.85 -22.80
N GLN A 158 -2.37 35.46 -24.07
CA GLN A 158 -1.93 36.27 -25.21
C GLN A 158 -2.95 37.35 -25.62
N ALA A 159 -4.24 37.15 -25.33
CA ALA A 159 -5.31 38.11 -25.57
C ALA A 159 -5.49 39.09 -24.41
N LYS A 160 -4.83 38.87 -23.26
CA LYS A 160 -4.59 39.94 -22.30
C LYS A 160 -3.69 40.97 -22.99
N PRO A 161 -4.12 42.23 -23.17
CA PRO A 161 -3.24 43.25 -23.72
C PRO A 161 -1.99 43.31 -22.85
N GLU A 162 -0.80 43.33 -23.46
CA GLU A 162 0.42 43.72 -22.78
C GLU A 162 0.16 45.10 -22.19
N LEU A 163 -0.18 45.13 -20.89
CA LEU A 163 -0.14 46.38 -20.14
C LEU A 163 1.31 46.86 -20.29
N PRO A 164 1.53 48.12 -20.70
CA PRO A 164 2.88 48.61 -20.94
C PRO A 164 3.70 48.30 -19.69
N SER A 165 4.82 47.59 -19.89
CA SER A 165 5.84 47.46 -18.87
C SER A 165 6.22 48.88 -18.49
N SER A 166 5.70 49.33 -17.36
CA SER A 166 6.06 50.59 -16.74
C SER A 166 7.50 50.44 -16.24
N GLU A 167 8.46 50.53 -17.17
CA GLU A 167 9.78 51.11 -16.89
C GLU A 167 9.56 52.58 -16.52
N GLY A 168 9.04 52.78 -15.31
CA GLY A 168 9.06 54.04 -14.60
C GLY A 168 10.41 54.11 -13.89
N ASP A 169 11.39 54.63 -14.61
CA ASP A 169 12.58 55.22 -14.02
C ASP A 169 12.15 56.23 -12.94
N THR A 170 12.86 56.19 -11.81
CA THR A 170 12.61 56.87 -10.54
C THR A 170 12.03 58.30 -10.63
N VAL A 171 10.92 58.62 -9.95
CA VAL A 171 10.81 59.66 -8.88
C VAL A 171 9.45 59.59 -8.12
N GLU A 172 9.49 59.95 -6.84
CA GLU A 172 8.38 60.18 -5.89
C GLU A 172 7.64 58.97 -5.28
N SER A 173 8.33 58.40 -4.29
CA SER A 173 7.73 57.81 -3.09
C SER A 173 6.71 58.78 -2.47
N THR A 174 5.41 58.58 -2.70
CA THR A 174 4.41 59.05 -1.74
C THR A 174 4.46 58.10 -0.55
N GLU A 175 5.30 58.45 0.42
CA GLU A 175 5.27 57.82 1.73
C GLU A 175 3.83 57.87 2.27
N PRO A 176 3.28 56.75 2.80
CA PRO A 176 2.12 56.85 3.66
C PRO A 176 2.49 57.77 4.83
N PRO A 177 1.55 58.60 5.35
CA PRO A 177 1.82 59.49 6.47
C PRO A 177 2.49 58.67 7.59
N GLU A 178 3.62 59.15 8.11
CA GLU A 178 4.48 58.38 9.02
C GLU A 178 3.76 57.89 10.28
N GLU A 179 2.59 58.46 10.58
CA GLU A 179 1.71 58.13 11.68
C GLU A 179 1.15 56.69 11.61
N ASP A 180 1.12 56.07 10.43
CA ASP A 180 0.53 54.74 10.22
C ASP A 180 1.56 53.60 10.12
N LYS A 181 2.86 53.88 10.17
CA LYS A 181 3.94 52.87 10.00
C LYS A 181 3.93 51.76 11.08
N ASN A 182 3.22 51.94 12.20
CA ASN A 182 3.09 50.94 13.29
C ASN A 182 1.63 50.58 13.62
N ARG A 183 0.67 50.94 12.77
CA ARG A 183 -0.76 50.67 13.02
C ARG A 183 -1.21 49.45 12.25
N THR A 184 -1.95 48.57 12.92
CA THR A 184 -2.55 47.41 12.24
C THR A 184 -3.72 47.86 11.38
N LEU A 185 -3.99 47.15 10.28
CA LEU A 185 -5.04 47.50 9.32
C LEU A 185 -6.41 47.73 10.02
N SER A 186 -6.68 46.96 11.08
CA SER A 186 -7.90 47.08 11.90
C SER A 186 -7.98 48.40 12.69
N GLN A 187 -6.85 48.99 13.09
CA GLN A 187 -6.81 50.28 13.79
C GLN A 187 -7.02 51.45 12.82
N VAL A 188 -6.45 51.37 11.61
CA VAL A 188 -6.66 52.37 10.56
C VAL A 188 -8.13 52.41 10.14
N VAL A 189 -8.76 51.25 9.98
CA VAL A 189 -10.18 51.14 9.63
C VAL A 189 -11.08 51.67 10.76
N GLN A 190 -10.75 51.41 12.03
CA GLN A 190 -11.51 51.93 13.16
C GLN A 190 -11.49 53.46 13.24
N ASP A 191 -10.35 54.10 13.00
CA ASP A 191 -10.23 55.56 13.05
C ASP A 191 -11.02 56.23 11.92
N VAL A 192 -11.10 55.61 10.74
CA VAL A 192 -11.95 56.10 9.62
C VAL A 192 -13.43 56.02 9.98
N VAL A 193 -13.89 54.90 10.55
CA VAL A 193 -15.29 54.73 10.98
C VAL A 193 -15.66 55.69 12.13
N LYS A 194 -14.73 55.92 13.06
CA LYS A 194 -14.90 56.88 14.17
C LYS A 194 -14.89 58.34 13.69
N GLY A 195 -14.09 58.64 12.67
CA GLY A 195 -14.06 59.97 12.03
C GLY A 195 -15.36 60.31 11.29
N MET A 196 -16.01 59.32 10.67
CA MET A 196 -17.30 59.50 10.00
C MET A 196 -18.47 59.72 10.96
N THR A 197 -18.43 59.12 12.16
CA THR A 197 -19.50 59.26 13.18
C THR A 197 -19.41 60.53 14.03
N LYS A 198 -18.31 61.29 13.94
CA LYS A 198 -18.12 62.55 14.65
C LYS A 198 -18.48 63.80 13.84
N LYS A 199 -18.81 63.66 12.56
CA LYS A 199 -19.44 64.69 11.72
C LYS A 199 -20.93 64.35 11.55
N SER A 200 -21.70 64.45 12.63
CA SER A 200 -23.16 64.59 12.60
C SER A 200 -23.61 65.50 13.71
#